data_AF-A0A562T573-F1
#
_entry.id   AF-A0A562T573-F1
#
_cell.length_a   1.000
_cell.length_b   1.000
_cell.length_c   1.000
_cell.angle_alpha   90.00
_cell.angle_beta   90.00
_cell.angle_gamma   90.00
#
_symmetry.space_group_name_H-M   'P 1'
#
loop_
_entity.id
_entity.type
_entity.pdbx_description
1 polymer ?
#
loop_
_entity_poly.entity_id
_entity_poly.type
_entity_poly.pdbx_seq_one_letter_code
_entity_poly.pdbx_strand_id
1 'polypeptide(L)'
;MIEVNTLAEALNKGLLDEARKQINQGQKLPKDLPSHQKRNIYDRLLQSKAFDIVHALTASQTIETDLYEYEKLDGSVFESIFRNTGAAPADLEFLASFLEKIDNVNDAVNNQTLLELAFTHSVPLEQIRVLADAGCDIHYKDNYEESYLHKIIKEYSIKEETGVGYLDYLLGQGLDPNAGNIVRKTPLHEALERNKQKYVELLLQQGADPNQPGKDGETAFYIAIVHQVCDAALYEKMAQYAPPDFDIANKDGETVLCGALRMRRNASEAEVRLVKALIRDGADIYQTSLYYNKDKAALDWVSEQPAGMLEGILETGVVDPDRRDNEGNTLLHKVCGYNVNYDQEAARQLYRKVKMLIAAGADVNISNDQDQRPVDLAAQDNLKVKTVELLLKHKA
;
A
#
# COMPACT_ATOMS: atom_id res chain seq x y z
N MET A 1 47.12 -3.81 -38.51
CA MET A 1 47.06 -3.98 -37.05
C MET A 1 46.74 -2.62 -36.47
N ILE A 2 45.66 -2.49 -35.70
CA ILE A 2 45.46 -1.29 -34.90
C ILE A 2 46.44 -1.45 -33.74
N GLU A 3 47.58 -0.76 -33.79
CA GLU A 3 48.46 -0.67 -32.62
C GLU A 3 47.72 0.09 -31.52
N VAL A 4 47.74 -0.46 -30.32
CA VAL A 4 47.10 0.10 -29.15
C VAL A 4 48.15 0.18 -28.07
N ASN A 5 48.44 1.38 -27.59
CA ASN A 5 49.62 1.60 -26.75
C ASN A 5 49.32 1.51 -25.26
N THR A 6 48.04 1.47 -24.88
CA THR A 6 47.61 1.44 -23.47
C THR A 6 46.43 0.51 -23.24
N LEU A 7 46.34 -0.01 -22.00
CA LEU A 7 45.21 -0.84 -21.55
C LEU A 7 43.86 -0.15 -21.73
N ALA A 8 43.79 1.15 -21.45
CA ALA A 8 42.57 1.95 -21.60
C ALA A 8 42.10 1.99 -23.06
N GLU A 9 42.99 2.18 -24.02
CA GLU A 9 42.64 2.17 -25.45
C GLU A 9 42.20 0.78 -25.92
N ALA A 10 42.85 -0.29 -25.44
CA ALA A 10 42.53 -1.66 -25.85
C ALA A 10 41.11 -2.04 -25.38
N LEU A 11 40.82 -1.75 -24.10
CA LEU A 11 39.50 -1.94 -23.51
C LEU A 11 38.44 -1.04 -24.16
N ASN A 12 38.78 0.21 -24.47
CA ASN A 12 37.88 1.15 -25.16
C ASN A 12 37.53 0.73 -26.60
N LYS A 13 38.41 -0.03 -27.26
CA LYS A 13 38.17 -0.57 -28.61
C LYS A 13 37.62 -2.00 -28.60
N GLY A 14 37.47 -2.62 -27.43
CA GLY A 14 37.02 -4.02 -27.31
C GLY A 14 38.06 -5.05 -27.76
N LEU A 15 39.34 -4.70 -27.76
CA LEU A 15 40.43 -5.57 -28.17
C LEU A 15 40.89 -6.44 -26.99
N LEU A 16 40.08 -7.44 -26.65
CA LEU A 16 40.21 -8.22 -25.41
C LEU A 16 41.54 -8.98 -25.30
N ASP A 17 42.05 -9.57 -26.37
CA ASP A 17 43.31 -10.31 -26.33
C ASP A 17 44.52 -9.40 -26.08
N GLU A 18 44.50 -8.20 -26.66
CA GLU A 18 45.54 -7.20 -26.38
C GLU A 18 45.40 -6.66 -24.95
N ALA A 19 44.18 -6.45 -24.47
CA ALA A 19 43.94 -6.08 -23.07
C ALA A 19 44.49 -7.13 -22.09
N ARG A 20 44.25 -8.43 -22.35
CA ARG A 20 44.83 -9.54 -21.55
C ARG A 20 46.35 -9.51 -21.53
N LYS A 21 46.97 -9.30 -22.70
CA LYS A 21 48.43 -9.21 -22.81
C LYS A 21 48.98 -8.03 -21.99
N GLN A 22 48.34 -6.88 -22.06
CA GLN A 22 48.77 -5.67 -21.33
C GLN A 22 48.57 -5.82 -19.81
N ILE A 23 47.48 -6.45 -19.36
CA ILE A 23 47.25 -6.79 -17.95
C ILE A 23 48.34 -7.77 -17.45
N ASN A 24 48.66 -8.80 -18.23
CA ASN A 24 49.73 -9.76 -17.88
C ASN A 24 51.13 -9.11 -17.84
N GLN A 25 51.32 -7.98 -18.53
CA GLN A 25 52.53 -7.15 -18.45
C GLN A 25 52.52 -6.18 -17.25
N GLY A 26 51.48 -6.20 -16.42
CA GLY A 26 51.35 -5.36 -15.23
C GLY A 26 50.82 -3.95 -15.51
N GLN A 27 50.29 -3.66 -16.70
CA GLN A 27 49.63 -2.38 -16.95
C GLN A 27 48.35 -2.26 -16.12
N LYS A 28 48.10 -1.06 -15.58
CA LYS A 28 46.87 -0.70 -14.87
C LYS A 28 46.13 0.39 -15.63
N LEU A 29 44.82 0.53 -15.39
CA LEU A 29 44.09 1.69 -15.92
C LEU A 29 44.54 2.98 -15.20
N PRO A 30 44.52 4.13 -15.88
CA PRO A 30 44.73 5.43 -15.24
C PRO A 30 43.73 5.67 -14.10
N LYS A 31 44.19 6.17 -12.96
CA LYS A 31 43.33 6.45 -11.79
C LYS A 31 42.29 7.54 -12.10
N ASP A 32 42.71 8.54 -12.86
CA ASP A 32 41.97 9.73 -13.31
C ASP A 32 41.07 9.48 -14.53
N LEU A 33 40.90 8.22 -14.95
CA LEU A 33 40.03 7.89 -16.07
C LEU A 33 38.58 8.38 -15.79
N PRO A 34 37.95 9.14 -16.70
CA PRO A 34 36.61 9.68 -16.47
C PRO A 34 35.58 8.57 -16.19
N SER A 35 34.63 8.83 -15.29
CA SER A 35 33.60 7.87 -14.86
C SER A 35 32.81 7.27 -16.02
N HIS A 36 32.42 8.09 -17.00
CA HIS A 36 31.72 7.62 -18.20
C HIS A 36 32.56 6.65 -19.05
N GLN A 37 33.89 6.81 -19.10
CA GLN A 37 34.77 5.89 -19.80
C GLN A 37 34.95 4.59 -19.02
N LYS A 38 35.10 4.66 -17.69
CA LYS A 38 35.11 3.48 -16.81
C LYS A 38 33.85 2.64 -17.01
N ARG A 39 32.66 3.27 -16.94
CA ARG A 39 31.38 2.62 -17.20
C ARG A 39 31.31 1.96 -18.58
N ASN A 40 31.72 2.65 -19.64
CA ASN A 40 31.71 2.09 -20.99
C ASN A 40 32.66 0.88 -21.14
N ILE A 41 33.81 0.91 -20.45
CA ILE A 41 34.73 -0.23 -20.40
C ILE A 41 34.05 -1.41 -19.67
N TYR A 42 33.44 -1.19 -18.51
CA TYR A 42 32.76 -2.23 -17.75
C TYR A 42 31.60 -2.84 -18.53
N ASP A 43 30.71 -2.00 -19.08
CA ASP A 43 29.58 -2.44 -19.91
C ASP A 43 30.06 -3.34 -21.06
N ARG A 44 31.12 -2.93 -21.78
CA ARG A 44 31.66 -3.72 -22.90
C ARG A 44 32.27 -5.05 -22.45
N LEU A 45 33.01 -5.06 -21.35
CA LEU A 45 33.63 -6.28 -20.81
C LEU A 45 32.56 -7.31 -20.44
N LEU A 46 31.51 -6.87 -19.77
CA LEU A 46 30.41 -7.74 -19.31
C LEU A 46 29.58 -8.24 -20.49
N GLN A 47 29.24 -7.38 -21.47
CA GLN A 47 28.56 -7.80 -22.71
C GLN A 47 29.35 -8.84 -23.50
N SER A 48 30.68 -8.75 -23.47
CA SER A 48 31.58 -9.69 -24.15
C SER A 48 31.93 -10.91 -23.28
N LYS A 49 31.36 -11.02 -22.08
CA LYS A 49 31.65 -12.07 -21.08
C LYS A 49 33.14 -12.21 -20.75
N ALA A 50 33.88 -11.09 -20.77
CA ALA A 50 35.29 -11.03 -20.44
C ALA A 50 35.51 -10.95 -18.91
N PHE A 51 34.90 -11.89 -18.18
CA PHE A 51 34.88 -11.95 -16.71
C PHE A 51 36.29 -12.10 -16.11
N ASP A 52 37.18 -12.80 -16.83
CA ASP A 52 38.59 -12.93 -16.48
C ASP A 52 39.31 -11.58 -16.38
N ILE A 53 39.00 -10.66 -17.30
CA ILE A 53 39.54 -9.31 -17.30
C ILE A 53 38.97 -8.50 -16.13
N VAL A 54 37.66 -8.61 -15.86
CA VAL A 54 37.04 -7.91 -14.72
C VAL A 54 37.70 -8.34 -13.41
N HIS A 55 37.91 -9.64 -13.20
CA HIS A 55 38.63 -10.14 -12.02
C HIS A 55 40.07 -9.66 -11.94
N ALA A 56 40.78 -9.55 -13.06
CA ALA A 56 42.14 -9.01 -13.07
C ALA A 56 42.17 -7.50 -12.73
N LEU A 57 41.15 -6.75 -13.16
CA LEU A 57 40.99 -5.34 -12.79
C LEU A 57 40.68 -5.20 -11.29
N THR A 58 39.88 -6.09 -10.69
CA THR A 58 39.69 -6.16 -9.23
C THR A 58 40.99 -6.49 -8.51
N ALA A 59 41.70 -7.54 -8.91
CA ALA A 59 42.96 -7.97 -8.27
C ALA A 59 44.08 -6.91 -8.35
N SER A 60 44.04 -6.04 -9.37
CA SER A 60 44.99 -4.94 -9.53
C SER A 60 44.59 -3.66 -8.76
N GLN A 61 43.48 -3.68 -8.02
CA GLN A 61 42.86 -2.54 -7.33
C GLN A 61 42.45 -1.40 -8.28
N THR A 62 42.10 -1.77 -9.52
CA THR A 62 41.55 -0.81 -10.50
C THR A 62 40.04 -0.67 -10.33
N ILE A 63 39.37 -1.77 -10.03
CA ILE A 63 38.00 -1.79 -9.53
C ILE A 63 38.10 -1.72 -8.02
N GLU A 64 37.42 -0.74 -7.44
CA GLU A 64 37.32 -0.57 -5.99
C GLU A 64 36.46 -1.69 -5.38
N THR A 65 36.91 -2.25 -4.27
CA THR A 65 36.27 -3.36 -3.55
C THR A 65 35.61 -2.92 -2.25
N ASP A 66 35.99 -1.74 -1.75
CA ASP A 66 35.36 -1.07 -0.63
C ASP A 66 34.17 -0.24 -1.14
N LEU A 67 32.94 -0.68 -0.85
CA LEU A 67 31.72 0.04 -1.19
C LEU A 67 31.69 1.45 -0.60
N TYR A 68 32.30 1.68 0.57
CA TYR A 68 32.30 2.97 1.27
C TYR A 68 33.11 4.04 0.53
N GLU A 69 34.08 3.65 -0.31
CA GLU A 69 34.87 4.56 -1.14
C GLU A 69 34.11 5.08 -2.37
N TYR A 70 32.93 4.54 -2.67
CA TYR A 70 32.08 5.05 -3.74
C TYR A 70 31.29 6.28 -3.29
N GLU A 71 31.31 7.35 -4.11
CA GLU A 71 30.39 8.48 -3.91
C GLU A 71 28.92 8.12 -4.14
N LYS A 72 28.67 7.14 -5.03
CA LYS A 72 27.35 6.56 -5.36
C LYS A 72 27.54 5.26 -6.12
N LEU A 73 26.58 4.35 -6.02
CA LEU A 73 26.62 3.09 -6.78
C LEU A 73 26.17 3.26 -8.23
N ASP A 74 25.38 4.29 -8.55
CA ASP A 74 25.05 4.64 -9.93
C ASP A 74 26.31 5.03 -10.72
N GLY A 75 26.56 4.32 -11.82
CA GLY A 75 27.71 4.45 -12.71
C GLY A 75 28.91 3.62 -12.27
N SER A 76 28.79 2.86 -11.20
CA SER A 76 29.82 1.94 -10.72
C SER A 76 29.90 0.67 -11.58
N VAL A 77 30.88 -0.19 -11.27
CA VAL A 77 30.97 -1.53 -11.85
C VAL A 77 29.75 -2.38 -11.49
N PHE A 78 29.13 -2.17 -10.32
CA PHE A 78 27.96 -2.93 -9.86
C PHE A 78 26.73 -2.66 -10.73
N GLU A 79 26.45 -1.38 -11.06
CA GLU A 79 25.40 -1.05 -12.02
C GLU A 79 25.68 -1.71 -13.38
N SER A 80 26.93 -1.66 -13.86
CA SER A 80 27.32 -2.31 -15.10
C SER A 80 27.10 -3.83 -15.04
N ILE A 81 27.43 -4.49 -13.94
CA ILE A 81 27.19 -5.93 -13.73
C ILE A 81 25.69 -6.21 -13.84
N PHE A 82 24.85 -5.53 -13.07
CA PHE A 82 23.40 -5.75 -13.05
C PHE A 82 22.72 -5.45 -14.40
N ARG A 83 23.23 -4.48 -15.17
CA ARG A 83 22.69 -4.15 -16.50
C ARG A 83 23.08 -5.13 -17.60
N ASN A 84 24.21 -5.81 -17.47
CA ASN A 84 24.82 -6.58 -18.57
C ASN A 84 24.98 -8.08 -18.28
N THR A 85 24.58 -8.54 -17.10
CA THR A 85 24.56 -9.97 -16.73
C THR A 85 23.11 -10.44 -16.52
N GLY A 86 22.84 -11.73 -16.76
CA GLY A 86 21.51 -12.31 -16.61
C GLY A 86 21.46 -13.50 -15.65
N ALA A 87 20.51 -14.41 -15.87
CA ALA A 87 20.35 -15.66 -15.12
C ALA A 87 21.13 -16.85 -15.71
N ALA A 88 22.01 -16.61 -16.69
CA ALA A 88 22.80 -17.69 -17.28
C ALA A 88 23.82 -18.21 -16.24
N PRO A 89 24.09 -19.54 -16.18
CA PRO A 89 25.00 -20.10 -15.18
C PRO A 89 26.37 -19.41 -15.09
N ALA A 90 26.97 -19.08 -16.24
CA ALA A 90 28.26 -18.37 -16.28
C ALA A 90 28.19 -16.94 -15.71
N ASP A 91 27.04 -16.27 -15.86
CA ASP A 91 26.84 -14.91 -15.34
C ASP A 91 26.68 -14.95 -13.81
N LEU A 92 25.95 -15.95 -13.30
CA LEU A 92 25.75 -16.18 -11.87
C LEU A 92 27.04 -16.63 -11.16
N GLU A 93 27.81 -17.53 -11.77
CA GLU A 93 29.13 -17.96 -11.26
C GLU A 93 30.12 -16.79 -11.22
N PHE A 94 30.12 -15.95 -12.25
CA PHE A 94 30.90 -14.71 -12.25
C PHE A 94 30.45 -13.77 -11.12
N LEU A 95 29.15 -13.51 -10.97
CA LEU A 95 28.64 -12.64 -9.92
C LEU A 95 29.06 -13.14 -8.52
N ALA A 96 28.88 -14.43 -8.24
CA ALA A 96 29.26 -15.03 -6.96
C ALA A 96 30.76 -14.84 -6.66
N SER A 97 31.63 -15.23 -7.60
CA SER A 97 33.09 -15.10 -7.45
C SER A 97 33.60 -13.66 -7.47
N PHE A 98 32.82 -12.71 -8.01
CA PHE A 98 33.11 -11.28 -7.93
C PHE A 98 32.78 -10.75 -6.52
N LEU A 99 31.64 -11.16 -5.96
CA LEU A 99 31.19 -10.74 -4.62
C LEU A 99 32.11 -11.22 -3.49
N GLU A 100 32.74 -12.39 -3.64
CA GLU A 100 33.76 -12.89 -2.69
C GLU A 100 34.95 -11.93 -2.50
N LYS A 101 35.15 -10.99 -3.42
CA LYS A 101 36.25 -10.01 -3.41
C LYS A 101 35.84 -8.64 -2.87
N ILE A 102 34.57 -8.45 -2.51
CA ILE A 102 34.04 -7.18 -2.01
C ILE A 102 34.15 -7.17 -0.49
N ASP A 103 34.75 -6.12 0.06
CA ASP A 103 35.16 -6.08 1.46
C ASP A 103 33.97 -5.88 2.42
N ASN A 104 32.97 -5.11 2.00
CA ASN A 104 31.84 -4.63 2.80
C ASN A 104 30.53 -4.64 1.99
N VAL A 105 30.09 -5.82 1.56
CA VAL A 105 28.89 -6.04 0.71
C VAL A 105 27.57 -5.45 1.26
N ASN A 106 27.53 -5.08 2.54
CA ASN A 106 26.34 -4.56 3.24
C ASN A 106 26.35 -3.05 3.46
N ASP A 107 27.42 -2.35 3.10
CA ASP A 107 27.48 -0.91 3.30
C ASP A 107 26.48 -0.19 2.39
N ALA A 108 25.74 0.74 2.99
CA ALA A 108 24.79 1.59 2.27
C ALA A 108 25.49 2.88 1.82
N VAL A 109 25.62 3.05 0.51
CA VAL A 109 26.19 4.26 -0.09
C VAL A 109 25.05 5.23 -0.38
N ASN A 110 25.01 6.37 0.31
CA ASN A 110 23.88 7.32 0.28
C ASN A 110 22.51 6.66 0.52
N ASN A 111 22.42 5.80 1.53
CA ASN A 111 21.24 4.99 1.87
C ASN A 111 20.84 3.95 0.82
N GLN A 112 21.67 3.68 -0.20
CA GLN A 112 21.45 2.62 -1.18
C GLN A 112 22.42 1.48 -0.94
N THR A 113 21.89 0.29 -0.69
CA THR A 113 22.67 -0.95 -0.59
C THR A 113 22.90 -1.58 -1.96
N LEU A 114 23.83 -2.52 -2.06
CA LEU A 114 24.03 -3.29 -3.29
C LEU A 114 22.78 -4.08 -3.71
N LEU A 115 22.05 -4.63 -2.73
CA LEU A 115 20.81 -5.36 -2.98
C LEU A 115 19.68 -4.41 -3.44
N GLU A 116 19.60 -3.19 -2.90
CA GLU A 116 18.67 -2.16 -3.39
C GLU A 116 18.95 -1.78 -4.84
N LEU A 117 20.22 -1.57 -5.19
CA LEU A 117 20.63 -1.31 -6.58
C LEU A 117 20.21 -2.47 -7.51
N ALA A 118 20.36 -3.71 -7.07
CA ALA A 118 19.93 -4.87 -7.86
C ALA A 118 18.40 -4.85 -8.09
N PHE A 119 17.62 -4.53 -7.06
CA PHE A 119 16.17 -4.40 -7.19
C PHE A 119 15.76 -3.31 -8.19
N THR A 120 16.32 -2.10 -8.08
CA THR A 120 15.97 -0.97 -8.96
C THR A 120 16.33 -1.24 -10.42
N HIS A 121 17.41 -2.00 -10.67
CA HIS A 121 17.77 -2.45 -12.01
C HIS A 121 16.94 -3.64 -12.53
N SER A 122 16.01 -4.17 -11.74
CA SER A 122 15.12 -5.27 -12.14
C SER A 122 15.88 -6.51 -12.63
N VAL A 123 16.99 -6.86 -11.95
CA VAL A 123 17.78 -8.05 -12.28
C VAL A 123 16.96 -9.35 -12.12
N PRO A 124 17.36 -10.46 -12.75
CA PRO A 124 16.70 -11.74 -12.51
C PRO A 124 16.77 -12.17 -11.03
N LEU A 125 15.73 -12.86 -10.55
CA LEU A 125 15.64 -13.32 -9.16
C LEU A 125 16.83 -14.20 -8.76
N GLU A 126 17.41 -14.93 -9.72
CA GLU A 126 18.61 -15.74 -9.52
C GLU A 126 19.81 -14.89 -9.08
N GLN A 127 19.96 -13.66 -9.57
CA GLN A 127 21.02 -12.76 -9.12
C GLN A 127 20.76 -12.24 -7.70
N ILE A 128 19.50 -11.96 -7.35
CA ILE A 128 19.12 -11.59 -5.97
C ILE A 128 19.49 -12.71 -5.00
N ARG A 129 19.26 -13.97 -5.39
CA ARG A 129 19.67 -15.15 -4.59
C ARG A 129 21.19 -15.24 -4.43
N VAL A 130 21.95 -15.05 -5.51
CA VAL A 130 23.42 -15.03 -5.45
C VAL A 130 23.92 -13.92 -4.52
N LEU A 131 23.32 -12.73 -4.56
CA LEU A 131 23.65 -11.63 -3.64
C LEU A 131 23.39 -12.02 -2.18
N ALA A 132 22.22 -12.60 -1.90
CA ALA A 132 21.88 -13.08 -0.57
C ALA A 132 22.83 -14.20 -0.08
N ASP A 133 23.13 -15.18 -0.93
CA ASP A 133 24.08 -16.27 -0.64
C ASP A 133 25.50 -15.76 -0.40
N ALA A 134 25.88 -14.65 -1.04
CA ALA A 134 27.15 -13.95 -0.82
C ALA A 134 27.17 -13.09 0.47
N GLY A 135 26.09 -13.08 1.24
CA GLY A 135 26.01 -12.39 2.54
C GLY A 135 25.45 -10.97 2.48
N CYS A 136 24.82 -10.56 1.37
CA CYS A 136 24.02 -9.33 1.37
C CYS A 136 22.84 -9.47 2.35
N ASP A 137 22.72 -8.53 3.29
CA ASP A 137 21.70 -8.54 4.34
C ASP A 137 20.32 -8.21 3.77
N ILE A 138 19.49 -9.23 3.63
CA ILE A 138 18.09 -9.11 3.19
C ILE A 138 17.17 -8.45 4.24
N HIS A 139 17.61 -8.34 5.50
CA HIS A 139 16.84 -7.74 6.60
C HIS A 139 17.21 -6.29 6.87
N TYR A 140 18.00 -5.67 5.98
CA TYR A 140 18.35 -4.26 6.05
C TYR A 140 17.11 -3.38 6.23
N LYS A 141 17.26 -2.38 7.11
CA LYS A 141 16.34 -1.27 7.28
C LYS A 141 17.12 0.02 7.19
N ASP A 142 16.57 1.00 6.47
CA ASP A 142 17.17 2.32 6.41
C ASP A 142 16.85 3.16 7.66
N ASN A 143 17.27 4.44 7.65
CA ASN A 143 17.02 5.38 8.75
C ASN A 143 15.53 5.72 8.97
N TYR A 144 14.64 5.36 8.04
CA TYR A 144 13.19 5.47 8.19
C TYR A 144 12.56 4.16 8.65
N GLU A 145 13.38 3.18 9.04
CA GLU A 145 13.00 1.79 9.35
C GLU A 145 12.33 1.06 8.17
N GLU A 146 12.58 1.50 6.93
CA GLU A 146 12.02 0.87 5.75
C GLU A 146 12.84 -0.36 5.35
N SER A 147 12.20 -1.53 5.39
CA SER A 147 12.71 -2.76 4.79
C SER A 147 12.62 -2.74 3.26
N TYR A 148 13.23 -3.73 2.60
CA TYR A 148 13.09 -3.91 1.15
C TYR A 148 11.65 -4.09 0.68
N LEU A 149 10.76 -4.65 1.51
CA LEU A 149 9.33 -4.72 1.17
C LEU A 149 8.76 -3.33 0.90
N HIS A 150 9.10 -2.33 1.72
CA HIS A 150 8.68 -0.94 1.51
C HIS A 150 9.33 -0.36 0.25
N LYS A 151 10.66 -0.51 0.12
CA LYS A 151 11.42 0.06 -1.02
C LYS A 151 10.91 -0.43 -2.36
N ILE A 152 10.71 -1.73 -2.51
CA ILE A 152 10.24 -2.33 -3.77
C ILE A 152 8.83 -1.86 -4.11
N ILE A 153 7.91 -1.78 -3.13
CA ILE A 153 6.55 -1.28 -3.36
C ILE A 153 6.56 0.21 -3.77
N LYS A 154 7.50 0.99 -3.22
CA LYS A 154 7.66 2.42 -3.51
C LYS A 154 8.27 2.72 -4.86
N GLU A 155 9.07 1.80 -5.38
CA GLU A 155 9.85 2.01 -6.59
C GLU A 155 8.98 1.85 -7.85
N TYR A 156 8.91 2.90 -8.67
CA TYR A 156 8.09 2.90 -9.89
C TYR A 156 8.82 2.30 -11.10
N SER A 157 10.15 2.23 -11.06
CA SER A 157 10.95 1.64 -12.14
C SER A 157 10.87 0.11 -12.19
N ILE A 158 10.54 -0.54 -11.06
CA ILE A 158 10.38 -1.99 -11.00
C ILE A 158 9.02 -2.37 -11.58
N LYS A 159 9.04 -3.27 -12.57
CA LYS A 159 7.81 -3.85 -13.13
C LYS A 159 7.06 -4.63 -12.06
N GLU A 160 5.73 -4.55 -12.07
CA GLU A 160 4.89 -5.17 -11.04
C GLU A 160 5.17 -6.67 -10.87
N GLU A 161 5.31 -7.42 -11.97
CA GLU A 161 5.59 -8.86 -11.93
C GLU A 161 6.95 -9.17 -11.29
N THR A 162 7.97 -8.36 -11.61
CA THR A 162 9.32 -8.50 -11.04
C THR A 162 9.30 -8.20 -9.54
N GLY A 163 8.68 -7.09 -9.13
CA GLY A 163 8.63 -6.71 -7.72
C GLY A 163 7.79 -7.67 -6.87
N VAL A 164 6.70 -8.23 -7.41
CA VAL A 164 5.96 -9.33 -6.77
C VAL A 164 6.87 -10.55 -6.56
N GLY A 165 7.68 -10.94 -7.56
CA GLY A 165 8.65 -12.02 -7.41
C GLY A 165 9.72 -11.74 -6.36
N TYR A 166 10.17 -10.50 -6.22
CA TYR A 166 11.10 -10.10 -5.17
C TYR A 166 10.46 -10.17 -3.78
N LEU A 167 9.25 -9.64 -3.61
CA LEU A 167 8.54 -9.71 -2.34
C LEU A 167 8.29 -11.14 -1.92
N ASP A 168 7.84 -12.00 -2.85
CA ASP A 168 7.56 -13.41 -2.54
C ASP A 168 8.82 -14.13 -2.04
N TYR A 169 9.96 -13.89 -2.69
CA TYR A 169 11.24 -14.40 -2.23
C TYR A 169 11.61 -13.87 -0.84
N LEU A 170 11.56 -12.55 -0.64
CA LEU A 170 11.94 -11.90 0.64
C LEU A 170 11.05 -12.36 1.80
N LEU A 171 9.74 -12.46 1.58
CA LEU A 171 8.78 -12.98 2.55
C LEU A 171 9.07 -14.46 2.84
N GLY A 172 9.41 -15.25 1.83
CA GLY A 172 9.88 -16.63 1.98
C GLY A 172 11.22 -16.76 2.73
N GLN A 173 12.02 -15.70 2.79
CA GLN A 173 13.22 -15.62 3.65
C GLN A 173 12.92 -15.14 5.08
N GLY A 174 11.65 -14.95 5.43
CA GLY A 174 11.23 -14.61 6.80
C GLY A 174 11.21 -13.11 7.11
N LEU A 175 11.18 -12.24 6.09
CA LEU A 175 10.83 -10.84 6.33
C LEU A 175 9.39 -10.76 6.85
N ASP A 176 9.20 -10.00 7.93
CA ASP A 176 7.88 -9.79 8.54
C ASP A 176 7.01 -8.87 7.66
N PRO A 177 5.88 -9.35 7.10
CA PRO A 177 4.96 -8.53 6.30
C PRO A 177 4.25 -7.43 7.12
N ASN A 178 4.31 -7.51 8.45
CA ASN A 178 3.69 -6.60 9.42
C ASN A 178 4.67 -5.60 10.02
N ALA A 179 5.95 -5.66 9.64
CA ALA A 179 6.96 -4.71 10.09
C ALA A 179 6.61 -3.31 9.61
N GLY A 180 6.24 -2.42 10.53
CA GLY A 180 6.05 -1.00 10.25
C GLY A 180 7.39 -0.27 10.11
N ASN A 181 7.38 0.81 9.33
CA ASN A 181 8.46 1.80 9.31
C ASN A 181 8.34 2.79 10.49
N ILE A 182 9.16 3.85 10.53
CA ILE A 182 9.21 4.81 11.65
C ILE A 182 7.88 5.55 11.91
N VAL A 183 6.99 5.63 10.91
CA VAL A 183 5.64 6.18 11.05
C VAL A 183 4.57 5.10 11.21
N ARG A 184 4.99 3.87 11.54
CA ARG A 184 4.18 2.65 11.69
C ARG A 184 3.50 2.17 10.42
N LYS A 185 3.87 2.68 9.25
CA LYS A 185 3.28 2.24 7.99
C LYS A 185 3.87 0.88 7.62
N THR A 186 3.03 -0.13 7.43
CA THR A 186 3.46 -1.48 7.01
C THR A 186 3.52 -1.58 5.47
N PRO A 187 4.14 -2.63 4.90
CA PRO A 187 4.11 -2.88 3.46
C PRO A 187 2.69 -2.90 2.87
N LEU A 188 1.71 -3.44 3.59
CA LEU A 188 0.31 -3.49 3.14
C LEU A 188 -0.31 -2.09 3.03
N HIS A 189 -0.03 -1.20 3.98
CA HIS A 189 -0.45 0.20 3.90
C HIS A 189 0.20 0.91 2.69
N GLU A 190 1.49 0.65 2.43
CA GLU A 190 2.21 1.23 1.28
C GLU A 190 1.63 0.76 -0.06
N ALA A 191 1.30 -0.54 -0.18
CA ALA A 191 0.71 -1.10 -1.37
C ALA A 191 -0.68 -0.51 -1.66
N LEU A 192 -1.51 -0.31 -0.62
CA LEU A 192 -2.82 0.30 -0.75
C LEU A 192 -2.73 1.78 -1.16
N GLU A 193 -1.93 2.60 -0.48
CA GLU A 193 -1.80 4.03 -0.84
C GLU A 193 -1.29 4.24 -2.29
N ARG A 194 -0.57 3.27 -2.83
CA ARG A 194 -0.05 3.29 -4.21
C ARG A 194 -0.93 2.56 -5.22
N ASN A 195 -2.06 2.03 -4.80
CA ASN A 195 -2.99 1.24 -5.61
C ASN A 195 -2.31 0.05 -6.34
N LYS A 196 -1.47 -0.69 -5.60
CA LYS A 196 -0.67 -1.82 -6.11
C LYS A 196 -1.34 -3.16 -5.77
N GLN A 197 -2.43 -3.49 -6.47
CA GLN A 197 -3.31 -4.61 -6.11
C GLN A 197 -2.61 -5.98 -6.05
N LYS A 198 -1.67 -6.28 -6.95
CA LYS A 198 -0.94 -7.57 -6.89
C LYS A 198 -0.05 -7.67 -5.63
N TYR A 199 0.50 -6.55 -5.19
CA TYR A 199 1.28 -6.49 -3.95
C TYR A 199 0.39 -6.66 -2.73
N VAL A 200 -0.81 -6.04 -2.72
CA VAL A 200 -1.81 -6.25 -1.67
C VAL A 200 -2.17 -7.73 -1.53
N GLU A 201 -2.47 -8.40 -2.66
CA GLU A 201 -2.84 -9.82 -2.67
C GLU A 201 -1.70 -10.70 -2.15
N LEU A 202 -0.46 -10.51 -2.63
CA LEU A 202 0.69 -11.27 -2.15
C LEU A 202 0.95 -11.06 -0.65
N LEU A 203 0.92 -9.81 -0.18
CA LEU A 203 1.18 -9.50 1.23
C LEU A 203 0.16 -10.17 2.16
N LEU A 204 -1.12 -10.15 1.79
CA LEU A 204 -2.18 -10.84 2.53
C LEU A 204 -1.98 -12.36 2.52
N GLN A 205 -1.61 -12.95 1.38
CA GLN A 205 -1.27 -14.38 1.29
C GLN A 205 -0.11 -14.77 2.20
N GLN A 206 0.84 -13.87 2.39
CA GLN A 206 2.03 -14.05 3.22
C GLN A 206 1.80 -13.63 4.68
N GLY A 207 0.56 -13.34 5.09
CA GLY A 207 0.20 -13.10 6.49
C GLY A 207 0.27 -11.64 6.96
N ALA A 208 0.23 -10.67 6.03
CA ALA A 208 -0.01 -9.27 6.40
C ALA A 208 -1.38 -9.12 7.07
N ASP A 209 -1.42 -8.45 8.21
CA ASP A 209 -2.63 -8.19 8.98
C ASP A 209 -3.31 -6.89 8.49
N PRO A 210 -4.50 -6.98 7.87
CA PRO A 210 -5.20 -5.79 7.40
C PRO A 210 -5.81 -4.94 8.54
N ASN A 211 -5.83 -5.44 9.79
CA ASN A 211 -6.31 -4.73 10.97
C ASN A 211 -5.20 -4.04 11.75
N GLN A 212 -3.92 -4.26 11.44
CA GLN A 212 -2.83 -3.60 12.15
C GLN A 212 -2.89 -2.08 11.93
N PRO A 213 -2.99 -1.25 12.99
CA PRO A 213 -3.03 0.19 12.83
C PRO A 213 -1.66 0.72 12.40
N GLY A 214 -1.65 1.39 11.25
CA GLY A 214 -0.46 1.99 10.66
C GLY A 214 -0.28 3.45 11.05
N LYS A 215 0.12 4.25 10.06
CA LYS A 215 0.21 5.70 10.20
C LYS A 215 -1.18 6.25 10.55
N ASP A 216 -1.20 7.22 11.46
CA ASP A 216 -2.43 7.88 11.92
C ASP A 216 -3.48 6.95 12.55
N GLY A 217 -3.07 5.74 12.96
CA GLY A 217 -3.97 4.74 13.56
C GLY A 217 -4.91 4.11 12.52
N GLU A 218 -4.73 4.40 11.24
CA GLU A 218 -5.53 3.85 10.17
C GLU A 218 -5.08 2.41 9.88
N THR A 219 -6.04 1.49 9.78
CA THR A 219 -5.79 0.11 9.34
C THR A 219 -5.74 0.03 7.81
N ALA A 220 -5.32 -1.10 7.26
CA ALA A 220 -5.37 -1.34 5.83
C ALA A 220 -6.82 -1.27 5.31
N PHE A 221 -7.79 -1.82 6.05
CA PHE A 221 -9.21 -1.68 5.74
C PHE A 221 -9.65 -0.21 5.70
N TYR A 222 -9.20 0.60 6.67
CA TYR A 222 -9.50 2.02 6.69
C TYR A 222 -8.97 2.72 5.43
N ILE A 223 -7.70 2.53 5.06
CA ILE A 223 -7.14 3.13 3.85
C ILE A 223 -7.91 2.67 2.60
N ALA A 224 -8.11 1.36 2.45
CA ALA A 224 -8.80 0.78 1.30
C ALA A 224 -10.20 1.40 1.13
N ILE A 225 -10.98 1.44 2.22
CA ILE A 225 -12.37 1.87 2.21
C ILE A 225 -12.45 3.41 2.23
N VAL A 226 -11.92 4.09 3.23
CA VAL A 226 -12.17 5.53 3.45
C VAL A 226 -11.46 6.40 2.42
N HIS A 227 -10.24 6.05 2.00
CA HIS A 227 -9.51 6.79 0.94
C HIS A 227 -9.99 6.45 -0.47
N GLN A 228 -11.01 5.58 -0.60
CA GLN A 228 -11.66 5.21 -1.85
C GLN A 228 -10.69 4.58 -2.87
N VAL A 229 -9.69 3.85 -2.38
CA VAL A 229 -8.79 3.06 -3.22
C VAL A 229 -9.43 1.73 -3.62
N CYS A 230 -10.45 1.30 -2.87
CA CYS A 230 -11.09 0.00 -2.96
C CYS A 230 -12.54 0.08 -3.42
N ASP A 231 -12.94 -0.89 -4.26
CA ASP A 231 -14.34 -1.23 -4.51
C ASP A 231 -14.79 -2.40 -3.63
N ALA A 232 -16.04 -2.85 -3.80
CA ALA A 232 -16.53 -4.01 -3.05
C ALA A 232 -15.71 -5.29 -3.33
N ALA A 233 -15.16 -5.47 -4.52
CA ALA A 233 -14.45 -6.69 -4.89
C ALA A 233 -13.08 -6.78 -4.19
N LEU A 234 -12.31 -5.68 -4.14
CA LEU A 234 -11.06 -5.67 -3.39
C LEU A 234 -11.31 -5.80 -1.88
N TYR A 235 -12.40 -5.23 -1.35
CA TYR A 235 -12.79 -5.40 0.04
C TYR A 235 -13.09 -6.88 0.34
N GLU A 236 -13.94 -7.50 -0.47
CA GLU A 236 -14.31 -8.92 -0.36
C GLU A 236 -13.07 -9.82 -0.42
N LYS A 237 -12.05 -9.46 -1.23
CA LYS A 237 -10.76 -10.17 -1.24
C LYS A 237 -9.97 -10.00 0.06
N MET A 238 -9.86 -8.78 0.57
CA MET A 238 -9.14 -8.52 1.84
C MET A 238 -9.80 -9.25 3.01
N ALA A 239 -11.13 -9.22 3.07
CA ALA A 239 -11.93 -9.88 4.11
C ALA A 239 -11.79 -11.42 4.13
N GLN A 240 -11.35 -12.04 3.04
CA GLN A 240 -11.05 -13.48 3.01
C GLN A 240 -9.83 -13.87 3.85
N TYR A 241 -8.89 -12.94 4.07
CA TYR A 241 -7.68 -13.19 4.85
C TYR A 241 -7.88 -12.89 6.34
N ALA A 242 -8.59 -11.80 6.66
CA ALA A 242 -9.04 -11.50 8.01
C ALA A 242 -10.31 -10.61 7.96
N PRO A 243 -11.30 -10.83 8.84
CA PRO A 243 -12.45 -9.93 8.93
C PRO A 243 -12.00 -8.53 9.41
N PRO A 244 -12.65 -7.44 8.97
CA PRO A 244 -12.36 -6.12 9.51
C PRO A 244 -12.71 -6.03 10.99
N ASP A 245 -11.79 -5.50 11.79
CA ASP A 245 -12.10 -5.05 13.14
C ASP A 245 -12.71 -3.64 13.07
N PHE A 246 -14.04 -3.58 13.20
CA PHE A 246 -14.79 -2.33 13.13
C PHE A 246 -14.62 -1.44 14.37
N ASP A 247 -14.06 -1.95 15.47
CA ASP A 247 -13.84 -1.19 16.70
C ASP A 247 -12.52 -0.40 16.70
N ILE A 248 -11.62 -0.68 15.74
CA ILE A 248 -10.41 0.11 15.58
C ILE A 248 -10.74 1.49 15.03
N ALA A 249 -10.45 2.51 15.83
CA ALA A 249 -10.50 3.91 15.44
C ALA A 249 -9.11 4.45 15.10
N ASN A 250 -9.04 5.35 14.13
CA ASN A 250 -7.83 6.10 13.84
C ASN A 250 -7.49 7.10 14.97
N LYS A 251 -6.40 7.87 14.83
CA LYS A 251 -5.98 8.88 15.83
C LYS A 251 -7.00 9.99 16.06
N ASP A 252 -7.87 10.26 15.08
CA ASP A 252 -8.96 11.22 15.21
C ASP A 252 -10.21 10.63 15.88
N GLY A 253 -10.18 9.33 16.23
CA GLY A 253 -11.30 8.61 16.81
C GLY A 253 -12.36 8.18 15.80
N GLU A 254 -12.03 8.16 14.50
CA GLU A 254 -12.94 7.72 13.42
C GLU A 254 -12.81 6.22 13.15
N THR A 255 -13.94 5.50 13.14
CA THR A 255 -14.01 4.07 12.77
C THR A 255 -14.27 3.90 11.27
N VAL A 256 -13.94 2.73 10.72
CA VAL A 256 -13.98 2.50 9.27
C VAL A 256 -15.38 2.67 8.66
N LEU A 257 -16.45 2.24 9.34
CA LEU A 257 -17.82 2.42 8.84
C LEU A 257 -18.23 3.89 8.84
N CYS A 258 -17.91 4.63 9.90
CA CYS A 258 -18.18 6.06 9.99
C CYS A 258 -17.45 6.84 8.89
N GLY A 259 -16.16 6.56 8.70
CA GLY A 259 -15.37 7.14 7.60
C GLY A 259 -15.91 6.77 6.22
N ALA A 260 -16.33 5.51 6.03
CA ALA A 260 -16.90 5.03 4.77
C ALA A 260 -18.15 5.82 4.38
N LEU A 261 -19.09 6.00 5.32
CA LEU A 261 -20.32 6.74 5.11
C LEU A 261 -20.06 8.25 4.98
N ARG A 262 -19.15 8.82 5.79
CA ARG A 262 -18.77 10.24 5.66
C ARG A 262 -18.27 10.60 4.27
N MET A 263 -17.47 9.71 3.67
CA MET A 263 -16.83 9.90 2.37
C MET A 263 -17.72 9.55 1.17
N ARG A 264 -18.71 8.65 1.33
CA ARG A 264 -19.58 8.13 0.24
C ARG A 264 -21.00 8.65 0.33
N ARG A 265 -21.27 9.82 -0.24
CA ARG A 265 -22.54 10.56 -0.06
C ARG A 265 -23.59 10.33 -1.14
N ASN A 266 -23.24 9.63 -2.22
CA ASN A 266 -24.06 9.60 -3.42
C ASN A 266 -25.03 8.40 -3.46
N ALA A 267 -24.79 7.38 -2.64
CA ALA A 267 -25.56 6.13 -2.64
C ALA A 267 -25.60 5.46 -4.03
N SER A 268 -24.47 5.48 -4.74
CA SER A 268 -24.32 4.70 -5.97
C SER A 268 -24.39 3.20 -5.69
N GLU A 269 -24.73 2.39 -6.70
CA GLU A 269 -24.83 0.93 -6.56
C GLU A 269 -23.56 0.31 -5.97
N ALA A 270 -22.38 0.79 -6.38
CA ALA A 270 -21.09 0.33 -5.87
C ALA A 270 -20.86 0.70 -4.39
N GLU A 271 -21.22 1.92 -3.98
CA GLU A 271 -21.12 2.36 -2.58
C GLU A 271 -22.08 1.56 -1.68
N VAL A 272 -23.33 1.40 -2.14
CA VAL A 272 -24.35 0.60 -1.42
C VAL A 272 -23.90 -0.84 -1.31
N ARG A 273 -23.34 -1.44 -2.37
CA ARG A 273 -22.80 -2.80 -2.32
C ARG A 273 -21.70 -2.95 -1.28
N LEU A 274 -20.75 -2.02 -1.22
CA LEU A 274 -19.68 -2.04 -0.22
C LEU A 274 -20.24 -1.92 1.20
N VAL A 275 -21.10 -0.94 1.47
CA VAL A 275 -21.69 -0.74 2.81
C VAL A 275 -22.49 -1.96 3.25
N LYS A 276 -23.25 -2.58 2.34
CA LYS A 276 -23.95 -3.85 2.61
C LYS A 276 -23.00 -4.97 2.99
N ALA A 277 -21.83 -5.05 2.36
CA ALA A 277 -20.82 -6.06 2.68
C ALA A 277 -20.25 -5.80 4.10
N LEU A 278 -19.87 -4.56 4.42
CA LEU A 278 -19.38 -4.19 5.75
C LEU A 278 -20.37 -4.57 6.86
N ILE A 279 -21.65 -4.25 6.67
CA ILE A 279 -22.71 -4.54 7.65
C ILE A 279 -22.92 -6.05 7.82
N ARG A 280 -22.88 -6.82 6.73
CA ARG A 280 -22.98 -8.29 6.80
C ARG A 280 -21.78 -8.91 7.52
N ASP A 281 -20.62 -8.27 7.43
CA ASP A 281 -19.40 -8.70 8.10
C ASP A 281 -19.29 -8.20 9.55
N GLY A 282 -20.32 -7.51 10.06
CA GLY A 282 -20.45 -7.16 11.47
C GLY A 282 -20.34 -5.67 11.79
N ALA A 283 -20.24 -4.79 10.78
CA ALA A 283 -20.20 -3.35 11.03
C ALA A 283 -21.53 -2.87 11.65
N ASP A 284 -21.44 -2.18 12.78
CA ASP A 284 -22.60 -1.67 13.52
C ASP A 284 -22.92 -0.22 13.13
N ILE A 285 -24.09 0.01 12.52
CA ILE A 285 -24.53 1.37 12.14
C ILE A 285 -24.82 2.27 13.36
N TYR A 286 -24.92 1.70 14.56
CA TYR A 286 -25.11 2.44 15.81
C TYR A 286 -23.80 2.79 16.50
N GLN A 287 -22.67 2.23 16.03
CA GLN A 287 -21.36 2.57 16.56
C GLN A 287 -21.06 4.04 16.31
N THR A 288 -20.54 4.70 17.34
CA THR A 288 -20.14 6.11 17.30
C THR A 288 -18.66 6.25 17.07
N SER A 289 -18.30 7.30 16.34
CA SER A 289 -16.93 7.76 16.21
C SER A 289 -16.85 9.26 16.48
N LEU A 290 -15.65 9.78 16.75
CA LEU A 290 -15.48 11.21 16.95
C LEU A 290 -15.54 11.96 15.62
N TYR A 291 -16.32 13.04 15.61
CA TYR A 291 -16.37 14.01 14.52
C TYR A 291 -16.39 15.42 15.10
N TYR A 292 -15.33 16.20 14.88
CA TYR A 292 -15.09 17.48 15.56
C TYR A 292 -15.25 17.38 17.10
N ASN A 293 -14.65 16.33 17.70
CA ASN A 293 -14.69 16.04 19.14
C ASN A 293 -16.11 15.80 19.70
N LYS A 294 -17.05 15.38 18.87
CA LYS A 294 -18.38 14.94 19.28
C LYS A 294 -18.65 13.54 18.76
N ASP A 295 -19.31 12.73 19.56
CA ASP A 295 -19.79 11.42 19.12
C ASP A 295 -20.79 11.60 17.99
N LYS A 296 -20.57 10.87 16.90
CA LYS A 296 -21.48 10.80 15.76
C LYS A 296 -21.58 9.35 15.33
N ALA A 297 -22.79 8.81 15.29
CA ALA A 297 -23.04 7.44 14.91
C ALA A 297 -23.00 7.28 13.38
N ALA A 298 -22.66 6.07 12.91
CA ALA A 298 -22.73 5.74 11.50
C ALA A 298 -24.13 6.04 10.90
N LEU A 299 -25.21 5.76 11.64
CA LEU A 299 -26.58 6.08 11.24
C LEU A 299 -26.86 7.57 11.06
N ASP A 300 -26.12 8.46 11.75
CA ASP A 300 -26.30 9.90 11.58
C ASP A 300 -25.94 10.29 10.15
N TRP A 301 -24.87 9.71 9.60
CA TRP A 301 -24.51 9.88 8.19
C TRP A 301 -25.58 9.31 7.24
N VAL A 302 -26.13 8.13 7.55
CA VAL A 302 -27.24 7.54 6.76
C VAL A 302 -28.48 8.45 6.75
N SER A 303 -28.73 9.14 7.87
CA SER A 303 -29.83 10.10 8.02
C SER A 303 -29.63 11.37 7.16
N GLU A 304 -28.40 11.70 6.79
CA GLU A 304 -28.06 12.83 5.91
C GLU A 304 -28.06 12.44 4.41
N GLN A 305 -27.83 11.16 4.11
CA GLN A 305 -27.66 10.65 2.74
C GLN A 305 -28.96 10.38 1.96
N PRO A 306 -28.89 10.16 0.63
CA PRO A 306 -30.02 9.72 -0.18
C PRO A 306 -30.66 8.42 0.34
N ALA A 307 -31.96 8.26 0.13
CA ALA A 307 -32.73 7.13 0.65
C ALA A 307 -32.21 5.76 0.19
N GLY A 308 -31.59 5.69 -0.98
CA GLY A 308 -31.01 4.45 -1.52
C GLY A 308 -29.93 3.82 -0.62
N MET A 309 -29.19 4.62 0.17
CA MET A 309 -28.25 4.04 1.14
C MET A 309 -29.00 3.31 2.24
N LEU A 310 -30.01 3.95 2.84
CA LEU A 310 -30.81 3.33 3.89
C LEU A 310 -31.56 2.09 3.36
N GLU A 311 -32.10 2.16 2.15
CA GLU A 311 -32.75 1.02 1.49
C GLU A 311 -31.80 -0.19 1.42
N GLY A 312 -30.59 0.01 0.87
CA GLY A 312 -29.60 -1.05 0.79
C GLY A 312 -29.18 -1.59 2.16
N ILE A 313 -29.05 -0.73 3.17
CA ILE A 313 -28.76 -1.13 4.55
C ILE A 313 -29.89 -1.99 5.12
N LEU A 314 -31.15 -1.60 4.97
CA LEU A 314 -32.29 -2.37 5.49
C LEU A 314 -32.45 -3.72 4.79
N GLU A 315 -32.12 -3.81 3.49
CA GLU A 315 -32.10 -5.08 2.74
C GLU A 315 -31.11 -6.11 3.29
N THR A 316 -30.15 -5.71 4.14
CA THR A 316 -29.27 -6.66 4.84
C THR A 316 -30.02 -7.50 5.85
N GLY A 317 -31.12 -7.00 6.41
CA GLY A 317 -31.94 -7.67 7.44
C GLY A 317 -31.29 -7.77 8.81
N VAL A 318 -30.08 -7.21 9.02
CA VAL A 318 -29.38 -7.29 10.33
C VAL A 318 -29.58 -6.04 11.19
N VAL A 319 -30.10 -4.96 10.61
CA VAL A 319 -30.32 -3.69 11.31
C VAL A 319 -31.67 -3.72 12.02
N ASP A 320 -31.64 -3.65 13.35
CA ASP A 320 -32.82 -3.38 14.16
C ASP A 320 -33.15 -1.88 14.12
N PRO A 321 -34.28 -1.44 13.54
CA PRO A 321 -34.61 -0.01 13.43
C PRO A 321 -35.00 0.65 14.76
N ASP A 322 -35.32 -0.13 15.80
CA ASP A 322 -35.82 0.36 17.08
C ASP A 322 -34.75 0.33 18.19
N ARG A 323 -33.52 -0.09 17.86
CA ARG A 323 -32.37 0.09 18.76
C ARG A 323 -32.19 1.56 19.09
N ARG A 324 -32.01 1.82 20.39
CA ARG A 324 -31.82 3.17 20.94
C ARG A 324 -30.34 3.48 21.14
N ASP A 325 -29.96 4.72 20.85
CA ASP A 325 -28.67 5.27 21.26
C ASP A 325 -28.68 5.69 22.75
N ASN A 326 -27.59 6.31 23.19
CA ASN A 326 -27.42 6.79 24.58
C ASN A 326 -28.36 7.95 24.96
N GLU A 327 -29.09 8.54 24.01
CA GLU A 327 -30.09 9.59 24.23
C GLU A 327 -31.52 9.04 24.02
N GLY A 328 -31.67 7.72 23.90
CA GLY A 328 -32.95 7.07 23.66
C GLY A 328 -33.47 7.19 22.23
N ASN A 329 -32.70 7.76 21.29
CA ASN A 329 -33.13 7.94 19.90
C ASN A 329 -33.03 6.62 19.12
N THR A 330 -34.09 6.30 18.38
CA THR A 330 -34.06 5.24 17.35
C THR A 330 -33.62 5.79 16.00
N LEU A 331 -33.40 4.91 15.02
CA LEU A 331 -33.12 5.33 13.64
C LEU A 331 -34.21 6.26 13.08
N LEU A 332 -35.47 6.00 13.44
CA LEU A 332 -36.59 6.84 13.05
C LEU A 332 -36.55 8.24 13.68
N HIS A 333 -36.07 8.36 14.93
CA HIS A 333 -35.84 9.67 15.56
C HIS A 333 -34.81 10.48 14.78
N LYS A 334 -33.67 9.85 14.44
CA LYS A 334 -32.55 10.51 13.77
C LYS A 334 -32.92 10.96 12.36
N VAL A 335 -33.63 10.12 11.60
CA VAL A 335 -34.19 10.49 10.29
C VAL A 335 -35.19 11.65 10.41
N CYS A 336 -36.12 11.60 11.37
CA CYS A 336 -37.13 12.66 11.52
C CYS A 336 -36.54 13.98 12.02
N GLY A 337 -35.53 13.91 12.89
CA GLY A 337 -34.81 15.06 13.46
C GLY A 337 -33.85 15.73 12.47
N TYR A 338 -33.46 15.07 11.38
CA TYR A 338 -32.54 15.65 10.39
C TYR A 338 -33.06 16.97 9.82
N ASN A 339 -32.27 18.05 9.93
CA ASN A 339 -32.63 19.36 9.40
C ASN A 339 -32.44 19.38 7.88
N VAL A 340 -33.54 19.55 7.14
CA VAL A 340 -33.49 19.55 5.66
C VAL A 340 -33.04 20.89 5.07
N ASN A 341 -32.74 21.90 5.90
CA ASN A 341 -32.19 23.20 5.48
C ASN A 341 -32.96 23.87 4.34
N TYR A 342 -34.30 23.83 4.40
CA TYR A 342 -35.20 24.35 3.37
C TYR A 342 -35.10 23.66 1.98
N ASP A 343 -34.42 22.52 1.88
CA ASP A 343 -34.31 21.73 0.66
C ASP A 343 -35.50 20.76 0.52
N GLN A 344 -36.29 20.97 -0.54
CA GLN A 344 -37.44 20.13 -0.86
C GLN A 344 -37.05 18.70 -1.24
N GLU A 345 -35.92 18.49 -1.89
CA GLU A 345 -35.48 17.15 -2.25
C GLU A 345 -35.00 16.40 -1.01
N ALA A 346 -34.26 17.05 -0.12
CA ALA A 346 -33.91 16.47 1.18
C ALA A 346 -35.16 16.06 1.99
N ALA A 347 -36.22 16.88 2.00
CA ALA A 347 -37.50 16.53 2.61
C ALA A 347 -38.18 15.31 1.95
N ARG A 348 -38.11 15.18 0.61
CA ARG A 348 -38.62 14.00 -0.11
C ARG A 348 -37.81 12.75 0.19
N GLN A 349 -36.48 12.85 0.26
CA GLN A 349 -35.60 11.74 0.63
C GLN A 349 -35.87 11.28 2.07
N LEU A 350 -36.01 12.22 3.02
CA LEU A 350 -36.41 11.94 4.39
C LEU A 350 -37.77 11.22 4.43
N TYR A 351 -38.78 11.70 3.71
CA TYR A 351 -40.08 11.05 3.62
C TYR A 351 -39.99 9.60 3.09
N ARG A 352 -39.15 9.36 2.06
CA ARG A 352 -38.89 8.00 1.55
C ARG A 352 -38.24 7.12 2.62
N LYS A 353 -37.25 7.63 3.35
CA LYS A 353 -36.60 6.91 4.46
C LYS A 353 -37.59 6.52 5.56
N VAL A 354 -38.48 7.43 5.96
CA VAL A 354 -39.54 7.12 6.94
C VAL A 354 -40.47 6.02 6.45
N LYS A 355 -40.89 6.04 5.18
CA LYS A 355 -41.67 4.94 4.60
C LYS A 355 -40.95 3.59 4.68
N MET A 356 -39.65 3.56 4.37
CA MET A 356 -38.84 2.34 4.42
C MET A 356 -38.73 1.81 5.84
N LEU A 357 -38.49 2.67 6.83
CA LEU A 357 -38.40 2.28 8.23
C LEU A 357 -39.73 1.71 8.77
N ILE A 358 -40.87 2.34 8.45
CA ILE A 358 -42.18 1.80 8.82
C ILE A 358 -42.40 0.43 8.16
N ALA A 359 -42.04 0.28 6.87
CA ALA A 359 -42.15 -0.99 6.18
C ALA A 359 -41.21 -2.08 6.76
N ALA A 360 -40.07 -1.67 7.33
CA ALA A 360 -39.14 -2.52 8.05
C ALA A 360 -39.58 -2.82 9.51
N GLY A 361 -40.72 -2.27 9.96
CA GLY A 361 -41.30 -2.57 11.27
C GLY A 361 -40.92 -1.61 12.39
N ALA A 362 -40.31 -0.45 12.09
CA ALA A 362 -39.96 0.55 13.10
C ALA A 362 -41.19 1.06 13.87
N ASP A 363 -41.12 1.07 15.21
CA ASP A 363 -42.18 1.61 16.06
C ASP A 363 -42.16 3.15 16.06
N VAL A 364 -43.22 3.74 15.50
CA VAL A 364 -43.39 5.19 15.41
C VAL A 364 -43.71 5.87 16.75
N ASN A 365 -43.95 5.09 17.81
CA ASN A 365 -44.42 5.58 19.11
C ASN A 365 -43.37 5.62 20.21
N ILE A 366 -42.18 5.05 19.96
CA ILE A 366 -41.06 5.12 20.91
C ILE A 366 -40.74 6.59 21.22
N SER A 367 -40.61 6.93 22.50
CA SER A 367 -40.08 8.21 22.95
C SER A 367 -38.60 8.08 23.31
N ASN A 368 -37.81 9.10 22.97
CA ASN A 368 -36.44 9.28 23.42
C ASN A 368 -36.38 9.86 24.86
N ASP A 369 -35.17 10.13 25.35
CA ASP A 369 -34.96 10.61 26.73
C ASP A 369 -35.47 12.04 26.98
N GLN A 370 -35.87 12.76 25.92
CA GLN A 370 -36.53 14.07 26.00
C GLN A 370 -38.07 13.97 25.86
N ASP A 371 -38.63 12.77 25.99
CA ASP A 371 -40.06 12.47 25.78
C ASP A 371 -40.56 12.84 24.36
N GLN A 372 -39.66 12.92 23.38
CA GLN A 372 -40.00 13.21 22.00
C GLN A 372 -40.13 11.91 21.21
N ARG A 373 -41.21 11.75 20.45
CA ARG A 373 -41.35 10.70 19.43
C ARG A 373 -40.83 11.21 18.09
N PRO A 374 -40.66 10.33 17.09
CA PRO A 374 -40.23 10.75 15.76
C PRO A 374 -41.15 11.81 15.11
N VAL A 375 -42.47 11.73 15.37
CA VAL A 375 -43.43 12.74 14.86
C VAL A 375 -43.20 14.12 15.47
N ASP A 376 -42.81 14.18 16.75
CA ASP A 376 -42.59 15.43 17.47
C ASP A 376 -41.32 16.13 16.93
N LEU A 377 -40.31 15.36 16.51
CA LEU A 377 -39.12 15.86 15.80
C LEU A 377 -39.43 16.33 14.37
N ALA A 378 -40.21 15.54 13.62
CA ALA A 378 -40.59 15.91 12.25
C ALA A 378 -41.44 17.18 12.19
N ALA A 379 -42.30 17.42 13.20
CA ALA A 379 -43.20 18.56 13.26
C ALA A 379 -42.50 19.92 13.45
N GLN A 380 -41.20 19.93 13.77
CA GLN A 380 -40.41 21.16 13.95
C GLN A 380 -40.07 21.85 12.61
N ASP A 381 -40.35 21.21 11.47
CA ASP A 381 -40.01 21.72 10.14
C ASP A 381 -41.21 21.63 9.18
N ASN A 382 -41.64 22.78 8.67
CA ASN A 382 -42.80 22.91 7.78
C ASN A 382 -42.65 22.17 6.44
N LEU A 383 -41.43 21.81 6.01
CA LEU A 383 -41.24 21.00 4.81
C LEU A 383 -41.53 19.52 5.03
N LYS A 384 -41.64 19.08 6.29
CA LYS A 384 -41.86 17.68 6.67
C LYS A 384 -43.33 17.33 6.91
N VAL A 385 -44.29 18.18 6.51
CA VAL A 385 -45.74 17.96 6.72
C VAL A 385 -46.20 16.58 6.25
N LYS A 386 -45.77 16.12 5.07
CA LYS A 386 -46.13 14.77 4.58
C LYS A 386 -45.58 13.65 5.46
N THR A 387 -44.39 13.85 6.03
CA THR A 387 -43.80 12.91 6.99
C THR A 387 -44.61 12.87 8.28
N VAL A 388 -45.04 14.03 8.79
CA VAL A 388 -45.91 14.12 9.96
C VAL A 388 -47.25 13.41 9.72
N GLU A 389 -47.91 13.67 8.58
CA GLU A 389 -49.15 12.97 8.20
C GLU A 389 -48.97 11.45 8.12
N LEU A 390 -47.83 10.99 7.59
CA LEU A 390 -47.52 9.56 7.49
C LEU A 390 -47.34 8.91 8.86
N LEU A 391 -46.60 9.56 9.77
CA LEU A 391 -46.37 9.06 11.12
C LEU A 391 -47.68 9.03 11.94
N LEU A 392 -48.52 10.06 11.83
CA LEU A 392 -49.81 10.11 12.53
C LEU A 392 -50.80 9.03 12.06
N LYS A 393 -50.72 8.60 10.80
CA LYS A 393 -51.54 7.48 10.28
C LYS A 393 -51.19 6.13 10.89
N HIS A 394 -49.96 5.98 11.39
CA HIS A 394 -49.45 4.73 11.98
C HIS A 394 -49.37 4.81 13.52
N LYS A 395 -49.88 5.90 14.10
CA LYS A 395 -50.03 6.06 15.54
C LYS A 395 -51.22 5.19 15.98
N ALA A 396 -50.93 4.11 16.70
CA ALA A 396 -51.95 3.22 17.26
C ALA A 396 -52.52 3.77 18.57
#